data_AF-A0A348ZJN4-F1
#
_entry.id   AF-A0A348ZJN4-F1
#
_cell.length_a   1.000
_cell.length_b   1.000
_cell.length_c   1.000
_cell.angle_alpha   90.00
_cell.angle_beta   90.00
_cell.angle_gamma   90.00
#
_symmetry.space_group_name_H-M   'P 1'
#
loop_
_entity.id
_entity.type
_entity.pdbx_description
1 polymer ?
#
loop_
_entity_poly.entity_id
_entity_poly.type
_entity_poly.pdbx_seq_one_letter_code
_entity_poly.pdbx_strand_id
1 'polypeptide(L)'
;MKENFKENFKKFRKTRAYSFVIILVAIAACILIGMGIAAYQHANNPTDEGSKYLRAFIMQDYNTMYKMVDKDTTKISKEKYIEKMRSLRQTYDIDSYDIGKVETKDGTQFITMTCKNDQTKSKKDFTVYFSKHGFFNPTYQVDLSKVNEDEEMMANEYQNTLSASADSVMSRYYTAIRNEDKKCNDVIALFKNKKAVKNSVRKTAKKNIKVLTKGSKNGKIKKYAVKDIKINSIRKAFKYNAQKKKFTTIYTYDYNYKSATNISVSNSYIFKKKGKRKVIMTLTYDFDGDNVSLVGFKLVDKAKKK
;
A
#
# COMPACT_ATOMS: atom_id res chain seq x y z
N MET A 1 -53.85 13.32 -57.99
CA MET A 1 -53.77 13.33 -56.51
C MET A 1 -52.47 12.72 -55.94
N LYS A 2 -51.70 11.91 -56.68
CA LYS A 2 -50.40 11.35 -56.23
C LYS A 2 -49.17 12.25 -56.48
N GLU A 3 -49.24 13.22 -57.38
CA GLU A 3 -48.09 14.11 -57.67
C GLU A 3 -47.94 15.29 -56.69
N ASN A 4 -49.04 15.91 -56.25
CA ASN A 4 -49.00 16.96 -55.22
C ASN A 4 -48.50 16.47 -53.85
N PHE A 5 -48.61 15.18 -53.55
CA PHE A 5 -48.12 14.62 -52.29
C PHE A 5 -46.58 14.48 -52.29
N LYS A 6 -45.97 14.14 -53.43
CA LYS A 6 -44.50 14.02 -53.57
C LYS A 6 -43.80 15.39 -53.54
N GLU A 7 -44.41 16.43 -54.12
CA GLU A 7 -43.84 17.78 -54.06
C GLU A 7 -43.94 18.40 -52.65
N ASN A 8 -45.07 18.21 -51.97
CA ASN A 8 -45.23 18.68 -50.59
C ASN A 8 -44.30 17.93 -49.61
N PHE A 9 -44.02 16.64 -49.84
CA PHE A 9 -43.03 15.89 -49.05
C PHE A 9 -41.59 16.36 -49.27
N LYS A 10 -41.23 16.76 -50.51
CA LYS A 10 -39.90 17.32 -50.81
C LYS A 10 -39.70 18.71 -50.19
N LYS A 11 -40.74 19.54 -50.13
CA LYS A 11 -40.70 20.85 -49.44
C LYS A 11 -40.62 20.71 -47.92
N PHE A 12 -41.33 19.74 -47.33
CA PHE A 12 -41.30 19.52 -45.87
C PHE A 12 -39.96 18.98 -45.34
N ARG A 13 -39.17 18.32 -46.20
CA ARG A 13 -37.85 17.75 -45.85
C ARG A 13 -36.74 18.80 -45.72
N LYS A 14 -37.01 20.07 -46.04
CA LYS A 14 -36.02 21.18 -46.00
C LYS A 14 -36.21 22.17 -44.86
N THR A 15 -37.13 21.92 -43.93
CA THR A 15 -37.43 22.86 -42.82
C THR A 15 -37.03 22.27 -41.47
N ARG A 16 -36.44 23.12 -40.62
CA ARG A 16 -35.96 22.82 -39.24
C ARG A 16 -36.96 22.03 -38.36
N ALA A 17 -38.24 22.06 -38.69
CA ALA A 17 -39.31 21.33 -38.01
C ALA A 17 -39.25 19.79 -38.22
N TYR A 18 -38.79 19.30 -39.39
CA TYR A 18 -38.72 17.85 -39.66
C TYR A 18 -37.62 17.15 -38.85
N SER A 19 -36.51 17.86 -38.59
CA SER A 19 -35.45 17.39 -37.69
C SER A 19 -35.93 17.31 -36.23
N PHE A 20 -36.79 18.22 -35.80
CA PHE A 20 -37.32 18.25 -34.43
C PHE A 20 -38.32 17.12 -34.16
N VAL A 21 -39.18 16.80 -35.13
CA VAL A 21 -40.16 15.69 -35.00
C VAL A 21 -39.45 14.33 -34.99
N ILE A 22 -38.39 14.13 -35.79
CA ILE A 22 -37.60 12.88 -35.76
C ILE A 22 -36.81 12.74 -34.45
N ILE A 23 -36.26 13.84 -33.92
CA ILE A 23 -35.57 13.83 -32.61
C ILE A 23 -36.55 13.50 -31.48
N LEU A 24 -37.78 14.03 -31.50
CA LEU A 24 -38.80 13.72 -30.49
C LEU A 24 -39.26 12.26 -30.55
N VAL A 25 -39.40 11.67 -31.74
CA VAL A 25 -39.73 10.24 -31.90
C VAL A 25 -38.55 9.35 -31.45
N ALA A 26 -37.30 9.77 -31.65
CA ALA A 26 -36.13 9.07 -31.14
C ALA A 26 -36.02 9.12 -29.60
N ILE A 27 -36.35 10.26 -28.97
CA ILE A 27 -36.38 10.40 -27.51
C ILE A 27 -37.49 9.52 -26.89
N ALA A 28 -38.68 9.47 -27.50
CA ALA A 28 -39.77 8.62 -27.03
C ALA A 28 -39.47 7.10 -27.16
N ALA A 29 -38.79 6.69 -28.23
CA ALA A 29 -38.33 5.30 -28.39
C ALA A 29 -37.21 4.93 -27.39
N CYS A 30 -36.35 5.88 -26.99
CA CYS A 30 -35.37 5.67 -25.93
C CYS A 30 -36.02 5.51 -24.53
N ILE A 31 -37.13 6.20 -24.26
CA ILE A 31 -37.85 6.10 -22.98
C ILE A 31 -38.58 4.75 -22.85
N LEU A 32 -39.19 4.24 -23.92
CA LEU A 32 -39.92 2.97 -23.90
C LEU A 32 -39.02 1.72 -23.85
N ILE A 33 -37.83 1.77 -24.45
CA ILE A 33 -36.83 0.69 -24.31
C ILE A 33 -36.12 0.78 -22.93
N GLY A 34 -36.02 1.98 -22.35
CA GLY A 34 -35.42 2.21 -21.03
C GLY A 34 -36.20 1.65 -19.84
N MET A 35 -37.53 1.52 -19.94
CA MET A 35 -38.35 0.98 -18.84
C MET A 35 -38.42 -0.56 -18.82
N GLY A 36 -38.16 -1.24 -19.95
CA GLY A 36 -38.25 -2.71 -20.04
C GLY A 36 -37.03 -3.47 -19.50
N ILE A 37 -35.87 -2.82 -19.39
CA ILE A 37 -34.62 -3.45 -18.92
C ILE A 37 -34.31 -3.07 -17.45
N ALA A 38 -34.96 -2.03 -16.93
CA ALA A 38 -34.74 -1.52 -15.57
C ALA A 38 -35.20 -2.47 -14.45
N ALA A 39 -35.99 -3.49 -14.74
CA ALA A 39 -36.58 -4.36 -13.71
C ALA A 39 -35.78 -5.64 -13.39
N TYR A 40 -34.70 -5.97 -14.11
CA TYR A 40 -34.03 -7.29 -13.97
C TYR A 40 -32.63 -7.27 -13.34
N GLN A 41 -32.02 -6.11 -13.06
CA GLN A 41 -30.77 -6.01 -12.30
C GLN A 41 -30.78 -4.81 -11.34
N HIS A 42 -31.54 -4.94 -10.26
CA HIS A 42 -31.47 -4.01 -9.13
C HIS A 42 -30.15 -4.19 -8.37
N ALA A 43 -29.10 -3.49 -8.80
CA ALA A 43 -28.12 -2.78 -7.98
C ALA A 43 -27.02 -2.22 -8.91
N ASN A 44 -27.01 -0.89 -9.09
CA ASN A 44 -25.97 -0.08 -9.74
C ASN A 44 -25.96 -0.11 -11.28
N ASN A 45 -26.64 0.87 -11.91
CA ASN A 45 -26.49 1.15 -13.34
C ASN A 45 -25.09 1.74 -13.60
N PRO A 46 -24.20 1.06 -14.36
CA PRO A 46 -22.83 1.49 -14.59
C PRO A 46 -22.71 2.91 -15.19
N THR A 47 -23.70 3.33 -15.98
CA THR A 47 -23.69 4.67 -16.60
C THR A 47 -23.92 5.78 -15.59
N ASP A 48 -24.87 5.60 -14.66
CA ASP A 48 -25.18 6.59 -13.61
C ASP A 48 -24.03 6.71 -12.62
N GLU A 49 -23.45 5.56 -12.30
CA GLU A 49 -22.27 5.42 -11.46
C GLU A 49 -21.05 6.13 -12.08
N GLY A 50 -20.73 5.84 -13.35
CA GLY A 50 -19.66 6.51 -14.08
C GLY A 50 -19.82 8.03 -14.16
N SER A 51 -21.05 8.48 -14.45
CA SER A 51 -21.41 9.90 -14.48
C SER A 51 -21.16 10.59 -13.14
N LYS A 52 -21.53 9.93 -12.03
CA LYS A 52 -21.29 10.43 -10.68
C LYS A 52 -19.79 10.53 -10.36
N TYR A 53 -18.98 9.55 -10.78
CA TYR A 53 -17.53 9.58 -10.59
C TYR A 53 -16.87 10.76 -11.32
N LEU A 54 -17.25 11.01 -12.58
CA LEU A 54 -16.69 12.13 -13.35
C LEU A 54 -17.16 13.49 -12.83
N ARG A 55 -18.43 13.63 -12.43
CA ARG A 55 -18.90 14.86 -11.79
C ARG A 55 -18.09 15.18 -10.55
N ALA A 56 -17.81 14.17 -9.72
CA ALA A 56 -16.94 14.33 -8.55
C ALA A 56 -15.51 14.74 -8.94
N PHE A 57 -14.94 14.19 -10.02
CA PHE A 57 -13.63 14.61 -10.54
C PHE A 57 -13.61 16.07 -11.02
N ILE A 58 -14.61 16.50 -11.79
CA ILE A 58 -14.73 17.87 -12.31
C ILE A 58 -14.90 18.87 -11.16
N MET A 59 -15.76 18.54 -10.19
CA MET A 59 -16.05 19.35 -9.00
C MET A 59 -14.97 19.27 -7.92
N GLN A 60 -13.89 18.50 -8.15
CA GLN A 60 -12.79 18.28 -7.18
C GLN A 60 -13.24 17.61 -5.86
N ASP A 61 -14.37 16.89 -5.87
CA ASP A 61 -14.87 16.11 -4.73
C ASP A 61 -14.19 14.73 -4.68
N TYR A 62 -12.90 14.75 -4.34
CA TYR A 62 -12.08 13.53 -4.26
C TYR A 62 -12.51 12.58 -3.14
N ASN A 63 -13.25 13.05 -2.13
CA ASN A 63 -13.79 12.21 -1.08
C ASN A 63 -14.91 11.30 -1.61
N THR A 64 -15.81 11.85 -2.42
CA THR A 64 -16.85 11.07 -3.10
C THR A 64 -16.23 10.10 -4.10
N MET A 65 -15.23 10.54 -4.86
CA MET A 65 -14.49 9.64 -5.77
C MET A 65 -13.85 8.47 -5.00
N TYR A 66 -13.17 8.72 -3.87
CA TYR A 66 -12.53 7.68 -3.07
C TYR A 66 -13.52 6.68 -2.46
N LYS A 67 -14.74 7.11 -2.10
CA LYS A 67 -15.80 6.21 -1.61
C LYS A 67 -16.27 5.23 -2.68
N MET A 68 -16.12 5.58 -3.95
CA MET A 68 -16.57 4.80 -5.09
C MET A 68 -15.50 3.80 -5.57
N VAL A 69 -14.24 3.99 -5.15
CA VAL A 69 -13.15 3.08 -5.49
C VAL A 69 -13.32 1.72 -4.79
N ASP A 70 -13.15 0.63 -5.55
CA ASP A 70 -13.05 -0.72 -4.98
C ASP A 70 -11.75 -0.86 -4.19
N LYS A 71 -11.88 -0.86 -2.86
CA LYS A 71 -10.75 -0.87 -1.90
C LYS A 71 -10.04 -2.22 -1.85
N ASP A 72 -10.74 -3.30 -2.19
CA ASP A 72 -10.18 -4.65 -2.15
C ASP A 72 -9.16 -4.85 -3.28
N THR A 73 -9.41 -4.21 -4.42
CA THR A 73 -8.54 -4.28 -5.60
C THR A 73 -7.50 -3.16 -5.68
N THR A 74 -7.87 -1.89 -5.43
CA THR A 74 -6.98 -0.74 -5.74
C THR A 74 -5.94 -0.38 -4.68
N LYS A 75 -6.14 -0.77 -3.42
CA LYS A 75 -5.13 -0.72 -2.32
C LYS A 75 -4.35 0.61 -2.22
N ILE A 76 -5.02 1.73 -2.45
CA ILE A 76 -4.46 3.09 -2.36
C ILE A 76 -5.01 3.80 -1.10
N SER A 77 -4.13 4.47 -0.36
CA SER A 77 -4.55 5.29 0.78
C SER A 77 -5.39 6.47 0.30
N LYS A 78 -6.26 6.96 1.18
CA LYS A 78 -7.13 8.10 0.87
C LYS A 78 -6.32 9.33 0.49
N GLU A 79 -5.26 9.64 1.23
CA GLU A 79 -4.42 10.82 0.99
C GLU A 79 -3.78 10.78 -0.40
N LYS A 80 -3.18 9.64 -0.80
CA LYS A 80 -2.55 9.49 -2.11
C LYS A 80 -3.53 9.48 -3.26
N TYR A 81 -4.70 8.87 -3.06
CA TYR A 81 -5.76 8.90 -4.05
C TYR A 81 -6.17 10.35 -4.35
N ILE A 82 -6.39 11.13 -3.29
CA ILE A 82 -6.73 12.54 -3.39
C ILE A 82 -5.59 13.33 -4.06
N GLU A 83 -4.34 13.10 -3.66
CA GLU A 83 -3.17 13.78 -4.26
C GLU A 83 -3.04 13.49 -5.76
N LYS A 84 -3.14 12.22 -6.17
CA LYS A 84 -3.06 11.80 -7.57
C LYS A 84 -4.20 12.37 -8.40
N MET A 85 -5.43 12.31 -7.89
CA MET A 85 -6.60 12.86 -8.60
C MET A 85 -6.57 14.40 -8.65
N ARG A 86 -5.99 15.06 -7.64
CA ARG A 86 -5.79 16.50 -7.63
C ARG A 86 -4.75 16.94 -8.65
N SER A 87 -3.57 16.32 -8.64
CA SER A 87 -2.52 16.56 -9.63
C SER A 87 -3.05 16.34 -11.05
N LEU A 88 -3.76 15.22 -11.26
CA LEU A 88 -4.41 14.92 -12.54
C LEU A 88 -5.41 16.00 -12.95
N ARG A 89 -6.30 16.44 -12.04
CA ARG A 89 -7.29 17.48 -12.35
C ARG A 89 -6.65 18.82 -12.70
N GLN A 90 -5.51 19.15 -12.09
CA GLN A 90 -4.74 20.36 -12.39
C GLN A 90 -4.09 20.33 -13.78
N THR A 91 -3.86 19.15 -14.35
CA THR A 91 -3.29 19.02 -15.71
C THR A 91 -4.31 19.16 -16.84
N TYR A 92 -5.61 19.27 -16.53
CA TYR A 92 -6.66 19.32 -17.55
C TYR A 92 -7.60 20.51 -17.33
N ASP A 93 -7.79 21.29 -18.38
CA ASP A 93 -8.92 22.22 -18.50
C ASP A 93 -10.03 21.52 -19.28
N ILE A 94 -11.16 21.29 -18.62
CA ILE A 94 -12.31 20.53 -19.14
C ILE A 94 -13.49 21.48 -19.24
N ASP A 95 -13.94 21.72 -20.47
CA ASP A 95 -15.12 22.57 -20.75
C ASP A 95 -16.39 21.71 -20.88
N SER A 96 -16.27 20.54 -21.49
CA SER A 96 -17.37 19.60 -21.70
C SER A 96 -16.91 18.14 -21.68
N TYR A 97 -17.86 17.21 -21.56
CA TYR A 97 -17.57 15.78 -21.57
C TYR A 97 -18.70 14.97 -22.20
N ASP A 98 -18.34 13.85 -22.84
CA ASP A 98 -19.27 12.82 -23.31
C ASP A 98 -19.07 11.54 -22.50
N ILE A 99 -20.15 10.81 -22.24
CA ILE A 99 -20.10 9.48 -21.64
C ILE A 99 -20.48 8.46 -22.71
N GLY A 100 -19.56 7.55 -22.99
CA GLY A 100 -19.77 6.43 -23.90
C GLY A 100 -20.74 5.39 -23.33
N LYS A 101 -21.14 4.44 -24.16
CA LYS A 101 -22.00 3.33 -23.74
C LYS A 101 -21.21 2.35 -22.87
N VAL A 102 -21.93 1.53 -22.10
CA VAL A 102 -21.32 0.42 -21.36
C VAL A 102 -20.85 -0.64 -22.37
N GLU A 103 -19.57 -0.96 -22.31
CA GLU A 103 -18.93 -2.02 -23.07
C GLU A 103 -18.52 -3.16 -22.12
N THR A 104 -18.34 -4.37 -22.65
CA THR A 104 -17.89 -5.53 -21.87
C THR A 104 -16.72 -6.20 -22.55
N LYS A 105 -15.63 -6.40 -21.82
CA LYS A 105 -14.44 -7.11 -22.28
C LYS A 105 -13.96 -8.06 -21.20
N ASP A 106 -13.73 -9.32 -21.55
CA ASP A 106 -13.28 -10.37 -20.64
C ASP A 106 -14.16 -10.50 -19.37
N GLY A 107 -15.48 -10.37 -19.54
CA GLY A 107 -16.45 -10.41 -18.44
C GLY A 107 -16.47 -9.17 -17.53
N THR A 108 -15.67 -8.15 -17.84
CA THR A 108 -15.61 -6.88 -17.10
C THR A 108 -16.32 -5.79 -17.89
N GLN A 109 -17.25 -5.08 -17.24
CA GLN A 109 -17.93 -3.94 -17.84
C GLN A 109 -17.06 -2.68 -17.72
N PHE A 110 -17.13 -1.78 -18.69
CA PHE A 110 -16.48 -0.48 -18.64
C PHE A 110 -17.23 0.58 -19.45
N ILE A 111 -16.95 1.85 -19.20
CA ILE A 111 -17.39 2.99 -20.00
C ILE A 111 -16.18 3.81 -20.41
N THR A 112 -16.26 4.54 -21.51
CA THR A 112 -15.24 5.53 -21.88
C THR A 112 -15.84 6.92 -21.80
N MET A 113 -15.15 7.82 -21.12
CA MET A 113 -15.56 9.22 -20.92
C MET A 113 -14.62 10.12 -21.69
N THR A 114 -15.13 10.89 -22.63
CA THR A 114 -14.33 11.79 -23.46
C THR A 114 -14.47 13.20 -22.94
N CYS A 115 -13.43 13.72 -22.29
CA CYS A 115 -13.36 15.12 -21.90
C CYS A 115 -12.85 15.96 -23.07
N LYS A 116 -13.41 17.17 -23.23
CA LYS A 116 -13.07 18.10 -24.30
C LYS A 116 -12.69 19.45 -23.72
N ASN A 117 -11.70 20.06 -24.36
CA ASN A 117 -11.33 21.46 -24.16
C ASN A 117 -11.69 22.22 -25.44
N ASP A 118 -12.66 23.12 -25.34
CA ASP A 118 -13.22 23.84 -26.48
C ASP A 118 -12.31 24.97 -26.94
N GLN A 119 -11.40 25.44 -26.08
CA GLN A 119 -10.41 26.48 -26.40
C GLN A 119 -9.26 25.92 -27.25
N THR A 120 -8.70 24.78 -26.85
CA THR A 120 -7.57 24.11 -27.51
C THR A 120 -8.01 23.07 -28.55
N LYS A 121 -9.31 22.76 -28.62
CA LYS A 121 -9.92 21.68 -29.42
C LYS A 121 -9.37 20.29 -29.09
N SER A 122 -8.70 20.13 -27.96
CA SER A 122 -8.15 18.86 -27.51
C SER A 122 -9.22 17.97 -26.88
N LYS A 123 -9.04 16.65 -27.02
CA LYS A 123 -9.91 15.63 -26.43
C LYS A 123 -9.08 14.62 -25.67
N LYS A 124 -9.62 14.11 -24.57
CA LYS A 124 -8.98 13.08 -23.76
C LYS A 124 -9.99 12.06 -23.27
N ASP A 125 -9.68 10.80 -23.51
CA ASP A 125 -10.52 9.68 -23.08
C ASP A 125 -10.07 9.13 -21.72
N PHE A 126 -11.05 8.84 -20.88
CA PHE A 126 -10.92 8.20 -19.58
C PHE A 126 -11.84 6.98 -19.56
N THR A 127 -11.28 5.78 -19.64
CA THR A 127 -12.08 4.56 -19.47
C THR A 127 -12.31 4.30 -17.99
N VAL A 128 -13.46 3.80 -17.56
CA VAL A 128 -13.72 3.41 -16.16
C VAL A 128 -14.32 2.02 -16.17
N TYR A 129 -13.77 1.11 -15.37
CA TYR A 129 -14.21 -0.28 -15.33
C TYR A 129 -15.10 -0.52 -14.10
N PHE A 130 -16.01 -1.49 -14.16
CA PHE A 130 -16.95 -1.82 -13.09
C PHE A 130 -16.66 -3.21 -12.52
N SER A 131 -16.48 -3.28 -11.21
CA SER A 131 -16.35 -4.53 -10.44
C SER A 131 -17.65 -4.83 -9.68
N LYS A 132 -17.83 -6.07 -9.23
CA LYS A 132 -18.97 -6.48 -8.38
C LYS A 132 -19.02 -5.76 -7.02
N HIS A 133 -17.94 -5.08 -6.61
CA HIS A 133 -17.78 -4.47 -5.29
C HIS A 133 -17.49 -2.96 -5.33
N GLY A 134 -17.45 -2.34 -6.52
CA GLY A 134 -17.17 -0.91 -6.70
C GLY A 134 -16.46 -0.61 -8.02
N PHE A 135 -16.02 0.64 -8.21
CA PHE A 135 -15.38 1.08 -9.45
C PHE A 135 -13.92 0.63 -9.53
N PHE A 136 -13.51 0.20 -10.73
CA PHE A 136 -12.13 -0.08 -11.09
C PHE A 136 -11.54 1.05 -11.95
N ASN A 137 -10.32 1.43 -11.54
CA ASN A 137 -9.48 2.53 -11.97
C ASN A 137 -9.42 2.73 -13.51
N PRO A 138 -9.43 3.98 -14.01
CA PRO A 138 -9.19 4.24 -15.42
C PRO A 138 -7.89 3.66 -15.93
N THR A 139 -7.87 3.26 -17.22
CA THR A 139 -6.67 2.89 -17.98
C THR A 139 -5.69 4.07 -18.02
N TYR A 140 -4.97 4.26 -16.93
CA TYR A 140 -3.54 4.34 -17.04
C TYR A 140 -3.11 2.90 -17.24
N GLN A 141 -2.47 2.57 -18.36
CA GLN A 141 -1.64 1.38 -18.36
C GLN A 141 -0.69 1.52 -17.16
N VAL A 142 -0.96 0.80 -16.07
CA VAL A 142 0.03 0.56 -15.03
C VAL A 142 1.02 -0.35 -15.71
N ASP A 143 2.03 0.28 -16.30
CA ASP A 143 3.19 -0.42 -16.79
C ASP A 143 3.75 -1.23 -15.62
N LEU A 144 3.70 -2.56 -15.72
CA LEU A 144 4.15 -3.46 -14.66
C LEU A 144 5.67 -3.35 -14.41
N SER A 145 6.41 -2.65 -15.28
CA SER A 145 7.79 -2.24 -15.01
C SER A 145 7.89 -1.16 -13.90
N LYS A 146 6.80 -0.43 -13.60
CA LYS A 146 6.70 0.57 -12.52
C LYS A 146 6.26 0.01 -11.16
N VAL A 147 5.95 -1.28 -11.05
CA VAL A 147 5.65 -1.92 -9.74
C VAL A 147 6.83 -1.76 -8.78
N ASN A 148 8.06 -1.71 -9.30
CA ASN A 148 9.25 -1.41 -8.50
C ASN A 148 9.29 0.04 -7.99
N GLU A 149 8.82 1.01 -8.78
CA GLU A 149 8.73 2.42 -8.35
C GLU A 149 7.67 2.59 -7.25
N ASP A 150 6.52 1.92 -7.37
CA ASP A 150 5.47 1.95 -6.34
C ASP A 150 5.90 1.23 -5.05
N GLU A 151 6.61 0.09 -5.15
CA GLU A 151 7.17 -0.60 -3.97
C GLU A 151 8.27 0.20 -3.28
N GLU A 152 9.14 0.85 -4.05
CA GLU A 152 10.19 1.74 -3.53
C GLU A 152 9.59 3.00 -2.91
N MET A 153 8.59 3.61 -3.55
CA MET A 153 7.86 4.77 -3.01
C MET A 153 7.15 4.42 -1.70
N MET A 154 6.46 3.27 -1.62
CA MET A 154 5.83 2.81 -0.38
C MET A 154 6.86 2.52 0.72
N ALA A 155 8.01 1.93 0.36
CA ALA A 155 9.09 1.68 1.32
C ALA A 155 9.67 3.00 1.88
N ASN A 156 9.82 4.02 1.04
CA ASN A 156 10.31 5.34 1.43
C ASN A 156 9.32 6.10 2.32
N GLU A 157 8.02 6.08 1.98
CA GLU A 157 6.97 6.74 2.77
C GLU A 157 6.90 6.20 4.20
N TYR A 158 6.94 4.87 4.35
CA TYR A 158 6.85 4.23 5.66
C TYR A 158 8.19 4.11 6.38
N GLN A 159 9.29 4.61 5.80
CA GLN A 159 10.64 4.46 6.32
C GLN A 159 10.79 4.94 7.77
N ASN A 160 10.20 6.07 8.12
CA ASN A 160 10.28 6.63 9.47
C ASN A 160 9.53 5.77 10.48
N THR A 161 8.31 5.36 10.16
CA THR A 161 7.48 4.48 10.99
C THR A 161 8.13 3.12 11.20
N LEU A 162 8.64 2.52 10.12
CA LEU A 162 9.36 1.25 10.16
C LEU A 162 10.67 1.37 10.96
N SER A 163 11.40 2.49 10.80
CA SER A 163 12.62 2.77 11.56
C SER A 163 12.36 2.87 13.04
N ALA A 164 11.37 3.66 13.46
CA ALA A 164 11.01 3.82 14.87
C ALA A 164 10.62 2.48 15.52
N SER A 165 9.82 1.68 14.79
CA SER A 165 9.46 0.33 15.24
C SER A 165 10.69 -0.58 15.38
N ALA A 166 11.57 -0.61 14.38
CA ALA A 166 12.77 -1.42 14.39
C ALA A 166 13.77 -1.00 15.48
N ASP A 167 13.93 0.31 15.70
CA ASP A 167 14.77 0.89 16.76
C ASP A 167 14.24 0.49 18.15
N SER A 168 12.91 0.48 18.34
CA SER A 168 12.27 -0.02 19.56
C SER A 168 12.54 -1.52 19.81
N VAL A 169 12.39 -2.35 18.77
CA VAL A 169 12.71 -3.80 18.86
C VAL A 169 14.17 -4.00 19.23
N MET A 170 15.10 -3.33 18.55
CA MET A 170 16.53 -3.44 18.78
C MET A 170 16.92 -3.02 20.20
N SER A 171 16.41 -1.87 20.66
CA SER A 171 16.66 -1.35 22.01
C SER A 171 16.19 -2.34 23.08
N ARG A 172 14.92 -2.76 23.04
CA ARG A 172 14.36 -3.72 24.01
C ARG A 172 15.08 -5.06 23.96
N TYR A 173 15.45 -5.53 22.76
CA TYR A 173 16.19 -6.77 22.61
C TYR A 173 17.53 -6.71 23.31
N TYR A 174 18.36 -5.68 23.08
CA TYR A 174 19.66 -5.60 23.73
C TYR A 174 19.60 -5.24 25.21
N THR A 175 18.55 -4.55 25.67
CA THR A 175 18.25 -4.43 27.10
C THR A 175 18.01 -5.80 27.72
N ALA A 176 17.18 -6.65 27.10
CA ALA A 176 16.97 -8.02 27.57
C ALA A 176 18.27 -8.85 27.57
N ILE A 177 19.13 -8.70 26.55
CA ILE A 177 20.43 -9.39 26.52
C ILE A 177 21.35 -8.93 27.66
N ARG A 178 21.43 -7.62 27.94
CA ARG A 178 22.24 -7.09 29.04
C ARG A 178 21.75 -7.58 30.40
N ASN A 179 20.44 -7.65 30.57
CA ASN A 179 19.79 -8.13 31.79
C ASN A 179 19.69 -9.66 31.86
N GLU A 180 20.23 -10.37 30.87
CA GLU A 180 20.16 -11.82 30.74
C GLU A 180 18.71 -12.38 30.75
N ASP A 181 17.73 -11.57 30.37
CA ASP A 181 16.33 -11.99 30.23
C ASP A 181 16.15 -12.87 28.99
N LYS A 182 16.03 -14.17 29.23
CA LYS A 182 15.79 -15.19 28.19
C LYS A 182 14.33 -15.26 27.73
N LYS A 183 13.39 -14.66 28.47
CA LYS A 183 11.96 -14.67 28.14
C LYS A 183 11.63 -13.59 27.12
N CYS A 184 12.31 -12.45 27.17
CA CYS A 184 12.19 -11.31 26.26
C CYS A 184 10.73 -10.85 26.08
N ASN A 185 9.97 -10.81 27.17
CA ASN A 185 8.53 -10.53 27.09
C ASN A 185 8.25 -9.13 26.52
N ASP A 186 9.08 -8.13 26.85
CA ASP A 186 8.93 -6.75 26.38
C ASP A 186 9.18 -6.59 24.88
N VAL A 187 10.03 -7.46 24.30
CA VAL A 187 10.25 -7.53 22.85
C VAL A 187 9.07 -8.21 22.19
N ILE A 188 8.63 -9.35 22.72
CA ILE A 188 7.49 -10.11 22.20
C ILE A 188 6.20 -9.27 22.22
N ALA A 189 6.03 -8.40 23.22
CA ALA A 189 4.88 -7.53 23.35
C ALA A 189 4.70 -6.54 22.18
N LEU A 190 5.77 -6.23 21.44
CA LEU A 190 5.72 -5.33 20.28
C LEU A 190 5.06 -5.97 19.04
N PHE A 191 4.87 -7.29 19.03
CA PHE A 191 4.37 -8.02 17.86
C PHE A 191 2.87 -8.27 17.99
N LYS A 192 2.13 -8.04 16.89
CA LYS A 192 0.69 -8.33 16.78
C LYS A 192 0.40 -9.79 17.12
N ASN A 193 1.16 -10.73 16.54
CA ASN A 193 1.08 -12.15 16.86
C ASN A 193 2.24 -12.62 17.75
N LYS A 194 2.06 -12.48 19.07
CA LYS A 194 3.04 -12.88 20.09
C LYS A 194 3.42 -14.36 20.01
N LYS A 195 2.46 -15.25 19.73
CA LYS A 195 2.68 -16.71 19.68
C LYS A 195 3.63 -17.09 18.55
N ALA A 196 3.44 -16.50 17.36
CA ALA A 196 4.24 -16.80 16.17
C ALA A 196 5.73 -16.46 16.35
N VAL A 197 6.07 -15.36 17.04
CA VAL A 197 7.46 -14.89 17.19
C VAL A 197 8.16 -15.34 18.46
N LYS A 198 7.41 -15.78 19.48
CA LYS A 198 7.92 -16.13 20.82
C LYS A 198 9.12 -17.07 20.77
N ASN A 199 9.05 -18.11 19.95
CA ASN A 199 10.11 -19.12 19.86
C ASN A 199 11.36 -18.57 19.18
N SER A 200 11.22 -17.79 18.09
CA SER A 200 12.37 -17.24 17.36
C SER A 200 13.12 -16.19 18.17
N VAL A 201 12.41 -15.30 18.86
CA VAL A 201 13.00 -14.27 19.75
C VAL A 201 13.78 -14.94 20.88
N ARG A 202 13.14 -15.84 21.63
CA ARG A 202 13.75 -16.51 22.80
C ARG A 202 14.93 -17.38 22.42
N LYS A 203 14.85 -18.13 21.32
CA LYS A 203 15.95 -18.98 20.84
C LYS A 203 17.20 -18.16 20.57
N THR A 204 17.04 -17.04 19.87
CA THR A 204 18.17 -16.17 19.53
C THR A 204 18.72 -15.45 20.77
N ALA A 205 17.85 -14.98 21.67
CA ALA A 205 18.27 -14.36 22.93
C ALA A 205 19.09 -15.33 23.81
N LYS A 206 18.60 -16.55 24.03
CA LYS A 206 19.33 -17.59 24.77
C LYS A 206 20.70 -17.86 24.17
N LYS A 207 20.81 -17.95 22.84
CA LYS A 207 22.08 -18.16 22.14
C LYS A 207 23.04 -16.99 22.38
N ASN A 208 22.57 -15.77 22.23
CA ASN A 208 23.39 -14.57 22.38
C ASN A 208 23.85 -14.39 23.84
N ILE A 209 22.95 -14.51 24.81
CA ILE A 209 23.29 -14.49 26.25
C ILE A 209 24.35 -15.55 26.53
N LYS A 210 24.19 -16.79 26.06
CA LYS A 210 25.17 -17.87 26.25
C LYS A 210 26.54 -17.49 25.70
N VAL A 211 26.61 -16.91 24.50
CA VAL A 211 27.89 -16.50 23.88
C VAL A 211 28.58 -15.39 24.67
N LEU A 212 27.81 -14.36 25.07
CA LEU A 212 28.35 -13.16 25.70
C LEU A 212 28.74 -13.40 27.17
N THR A 213 28.05 -14.31 27.86
CA THR A 213 28.29 -14.65 29.27
C THR A 213 29.18 -15.88 29.49
N LYS A 214 29.52 -16.63 28.42
CA LYS A 214 30.38 -17.83 28.52
C LYS A 214 31.71 -17.52 29.21
N GLY A 215 31.97 -18.25 30.29
CA GLY A 215 33.20 -18.25 31.09
C GLY A 215 34.46 -18.75 30.37
N SER A 216 35.56 -18.81 31.10
CA SER A 216 36.86 -19.27 30.57
C SER A 216 36.91 -20.79 30.46
N LYS A 217 37.62 -21.32 29.45
CA LYS A 217 37.82 -22.76 29.26
C LYS A 217 38.62 -23.41 30.41
N ASN A 218 39.46 -22.65 31.10
CA ASN A 218 40.40 -23.17 32.11
C ASN A 218 39.78 -23.21 33.53
N GLY A 219 38.45 -23.20 33.65
CA GLY A 219 37.73 -23.35 34.93
C GLY A 219 37.73 -22.13 35.86
N LYS A 220 38.71 -21.21 35.74
CA LYS A 220 38.89 -20.06 36.65
C LYS A 220 37.72 -19.06 36.67
N ILE A 221 36.95 -18.97 35.59
CA ILE A 221 35.82 -18.04 35.48
C ILE A 221 34.59 -18.80 35.00
N LYS A 222 33.62 -19.03 35.90
CA LYS A 222 32.39 -19.76 35.60
C LYS A 222 31.49 -19.01 34.62
N LYS A 223 31.32 -17.69 34.81
CA LYS A 223 30.39 -16.85 34.04
C LYS A 223 30.79 -15.37 34.06
N TYR A 224 30.57 -14.68 32.96
CA TYR A 224 30.63 -13.22 32.88
C TYR A 224 29.23 -12.62 32.86
N ALA A 225 29.07 -11.40 33.37
CA ALA A 225 27.88 -10.57 33.14
C ALA A 225 28.16 -9.60 31.98
N VAL A 226 27.16 -9.35 31.14
CA VAL A 226 27.26 -8.36 30.06
C VAL A 226 27.21 -6.96 30.67
N LYS A 227 28.23 -6.13 30.45
CA LYS A 227 28.32 -4.78 31.01
C LYS A 227 27.99 -3.71 29.97
N ASP A 228 28.39 -3.93 28.73
CA ASP A 228 28.19 -2.96 27.66
C ASP A 228 27.99 -3.66 26.31
N ILE A 229 27.11 -3.07 25.49
CA ILE A 229 26.89 -3.41 24.08
C ILE A 229 26.80 -2.08 23.32
N LYS A 230 27.82 -1.75 22.54
CA LYS A 230 27.86 -0.54 21.71
C LYS A 230 27.62 -0.92 20.25
N ILE A 231 26.46 -0.54 19.73
CA ILE A 231 26.08 -0.71 18.32
C ILE A 231 26.84 0.31 17.47
N ASN A 232 27.36 -0.11 16.32
CA ASN A 232 28.11 0.71 15.37
C ASN A 232 27.67 0.38 13.94
N SER A 233 27.80 1.35 13.02
CA SER A 233 27.64 1.15 11.57
C SER A 233 26.29 0.50 11.18
N ILE A 234 25.18 1.14 11.57
CA ILE A 234 23.84 0.66 11.22
C ILE A 234 23.53 1.03 9.77
N ARG A 235 23.30 0.02 8.92
CA ARG A 235 22.70 0.16 7.60
C ARG A 235 21.27 -0.35 7.65
N LYS A 236 20.34 0.49 7.22
CA LYS A 236 18.90 0.19 7.17
C LYS A 236 18.49 -0.02 5.70
N ALA A 237 17.66 -1.02 5.45
CA ALA A 237 17.03 -1.24 4.16
C ALA A 237 15.55 -1.56 4.36
N PHE A 238 14.70 -0.94 3.55
CA PHE A 238 13.25 -1.05 3.61
C PHE A 238 12.76 -1.61 2.27
N LYS A 239 11.82 -2.54 2.34
CA LYS A 239 11.22 -3.15 1.15
C LYS A 239 9.73 -3.29 1.38
N TYR A 240 8.95 -2.99 0.37
CA TYR A 240 7.54 -3.37 0.33
C TYR A 240 7.38 -4.52 -0.67
N ASN A 241 6.43 -5.41 -0.42
CA ASN A 241 6.00 -6.42 -1.37
C ASN A 241 4.49 -6.28 -1.55
N ALA A 242 4.06 -5.75 -2.69
CA ALA A 242 2.68 -5.41 -2.98
C ALA A 242 1.77 -6.65 -3.06
N GLN A 243 2.29 -7.76 -3.58
CA GLN A 243 1.55 -9.03 -3.68
C GLN A 243 1.18 -9.59 -2.30
N LYS A 244 2.15 -9.60 -1.37
CA LYS A 244 1.98 -10.13 -0.01
C LYS A 244 1.46 -9.10 0.98
N LYS A 245 1.34 -7.83 0.57
CA LYS A 245 1.02 -6.69 1.43
C LYS A 245 1.91 -6.63 2.67
N LYS A 246 3.22 -6.81 2.49
CA LYS A 246 4.17 -6.88 3.60
C LYS A 246 5.33 -5.93 3.43
N PHE A 247 5.66 -5.21 4.49
CA PHE A 247 6.96 -4.55 4.58
C PHE A 247 7.99 -5.48 5.18
N THR A 248 9.23 -5.35 4.73
CA THR A 248 10.40 -5.98 5.31
C THR A 248 11.45 -4.92 5.60
N THR A 249 11.87 -4.83 6.85
CA THR A 249 12.98 -3.98 7.27
C THR A 249 14.19 -4.86 7.59
N ILE A 250 15.35 -4.51 7.05
CA ILE A 250 16.61 -5.21 7.26
C ILE A 250 17.60 -4.24 7.87
N TYR A 251 17.97 -4.49 9.12
CA TYR A 251 19.00 -3.77 9.83
C TYR A 251 20.26 -4.61 9.84
N THR A 252 21.32 -4.10 9.21
CA THR A 252 22.65 -4.69 9.24
C THR A 252 23.55 -3.79 10.06
N TYR A 253 24.13 -4.31 11.14
CA TYR A 253 24.97 -3.52 12.03
C TYR A 253 26.04 -4.37 12.71
N ASP A 254 27.06 -3.70 13.22
CA ASP A 254 28.04 -4.31 14.08
C ASP A 254 27.81 -3.90 15.54
N TYR A 255 28.22 -4.72 16.50
CA TYR A 255 28.33 -4.28 17.88
C TYR A 255 29.61 -4.76 18.53
N ASN A 256 30.15 -3.90 19.38
CA ASN A 256 31.21 -4.23 20.31
C ASN A 256 30.55 -4.56 21.65
N TYR A 257 31.00 -5.61 22.33
CA TYR A 257 30.53 -5.92 23.68
C TYR A 257 31.67 -5.97 24.68
N LYS A 258 31.35 -5.67 25.94
CA LYS A 258 32.20 -5.91 27.10
C LYS A 258 31.40 -6.71 28.12
N SER A 259 31.97 -7.82 28.57
CA SER A 259 31.46 -8.62 29.68
C SER A 259 32.53 -8.68 30.77
N ALA A 260 32.12 -8.72 32.03
CA ALA A 260 33.04 -8.79 33.16
C ALA A 260 32.52 -9.71 34.27
N THR A 261 33.41 -10.25 35.10
CA THR A 261 33.00 -10.89 36.35
C THR A 261 32.35 -9.86 37.27
N ASN A 262 31.43 -10.30 38.12
CA ASN A 262 30.96 -9.45 39.21
C ASN A 262 32.07 -9.35 40.27
N ILE A 263 32.16 -8.19 40.92
CA ILE A 263 33.06 -7.99 42.06
C ILE A 263 32.46 -8.81 43.20
N SER A 264 33.21 -9.77 43.76
CA SER A 264 32.87 -10.40 45.03
C SER A 264 33.82 -9.90 46.09
N VAL A 265 33.35 -9.83 47.33
CA VAL A 265 34.16 -9.43 48.50
C VAL A 265 35.41 -10.32 48.67
N SER A 266 35.38 -11.53 48.11
CA SER A 266 36.44 -12.55 48.12
C SER A 266 37.42 -12.53 46.94
N ASN A 267 37.21 -11.71 45.90
CA ASN A 267 38.10 -11.65 44.73
C ASN A 267 38.37 -10.21 44.30
N SER A 268 39.61 -9.75 44.53
CA SER A 268 40.08 -8.40 44.20
C SER A 268 40.23 -8.13 42.68
N TYR A 269 40.05 -9.15 41.83
CA TYR A 269 40.33 -9.07 40.39
C TYR A 269 39.07 -9.09 39.53
N ILE A 270 38.95 -8.13 38.61
CA ILE A 270 37.89 -8.06 37.59
C ILE A 270 38.41 -8.58 36.26
N PHE A 271 37.91 -9.73 35.83
CA PHE A 271 38.23 -10.26 34.50
C PHE A 271 37.29 -9.68 33.45
N LYS A 272 37.85 -9.22 32.33
CA LYS A 272 37.12 -8.58 31.23
C LYS A 272 37.22 -9.42 29.97
N LYS A 273 36.10 -9.55 29.26
CA LYS A 273 35.97 -10.18 27.95
C LYS A 273 35.37 -9.17 26.99
N LYS A 274 35.98 -8.98 25.82
CA LYS A 274 35.47 -8.10 24.77
C LYS A 274 35.44 -8.81 23.43
N GLY A 275 34.55 -8.39 22.54
CA GLY A 275 34.49 -8.90 21.18
C GLY A 275 33.65 -8.05 20.25
N LYS A 276 33.74 -8.35 18.95
CA LYS A 276 32.99 -7.71 17.89
C LYS A 276 32.06 -8.70 17.21
N ARG A 277 30.86 -8.26 16.86
CA ARG A 277 29.78 -9.10 16.33
C ARG A 277 29.14 -8.38 15.16
N LYS A 278 28.76 -9.13 14.13
CA LYS A 278 27.99 -8.63 12.98
C LYS A 278 26.59 -9.23 13.02
N VAL A 279 25.59 -8.38 12.85
CA VAL A 279 24.19 -8.73 13.01
C VAL A 279 23.40 -8.34 11.78
N ILE A 280 22.45 -9.21 11.42
CA ILE A 280 21.38 -8.92 10.48
C ILE A 280 20.07 -9.20 11.21
N MET A 281 19.31 -8.14 11.47
CA MET A 281 17.96 -8.21 12.01
C MET A 281 16.96 -7.95 10.89
N THR A 282 16.04 -8.88 10.68
CA THR A 282 14.97 -8.79 9.69
C THR A 282 13.64 -8.77 10.41
N LEU A 283 12.86 -7.72 10.17
CA LEU A 283 11.52 -7.53 10.70
C LEU A 283 10.53 -7.53 9.54
N THR A 284 9.38 -8.16 9.75
CA THR A 284 8.30 -8.22 8.77
C THR A 284 7.04 -7.62 9.36
N TYR A 285 6.34 -6.84 8.54
CA TYR A 285 5.15 -6.12 8.93
C TYR A 285 4.02 -6.43 7.94
N ASP A 286 2.80 -6.56 8.46
CA ASP A 286 1.60 -6.60 7.64
C ASP A 286 1.10 -5.18 7.41
N PHE A 287 0.61 -4.91 6.19
CA PHE A 287 -0.03 -3.66 5.81
C PHE A 287 -1.48 -3.93 5.39
N ASP A 288 -2.42 -3.27 6.05
CA ASP A 288 -3.86 -3.42 5.76
C ASP A 288 -4.44 -2.31 4.88
N GLY A 289 -3.66 -1.27 4.57
CA GLY A 289 -4.05 -0.11 3.78
C GLY A 289 -3.90 1.21 4.55
N ASP A 290 -4.12 1.15 5.87
CA ASP A 290 -4.07 2.33 6.75
C ASP A 290 -3.01 2.16 7.84
N ASN A 291 -2.71 0.92 8.24
CA ASN A 291 -1.85 0.61 9.37
C ASN A 291 -0.77 -0.40 9.04
N VAL A 292 0.36 -0.28 9.73
CA VAL A 292 1.49 -1.21 9.67
C VAL A 292 1.64 -1.92 11.01
N SER A 293 1.56 -3.24 11.00
CA SER A 293 1.64 -4.08 12.20
C SER A 293 2.86 -4.99 12.15
N LEU A 294 3.70 -4.98 13.19
CA LEU A 294 4.87 -5.85 13.29
C LEU A 294 4.46 -7.31 13.57
N VAL A 295 4.89 -8.25 12.71
CA VAL A 295 4.46 -9.66 12.76
C VAL A 295 5.59 -10.68 12.71
N GLY A 296 6.76 -10.33 12.19
CA GLY A 296 7.86 -11.28 11.99
C GLY A 296 9.20 -10.81 12.55
N PHE A 297 9.97 -11.75 13.11
CA PHE A 297 11.30 -11.52 13.67
C PHE A 297 12.29 -12.61 13.27
N LYS A 298 13.43 -12.19 12.70
CA LYS A 298 14.61 -13.02 12.48
C LYS A 298 15.87 -12.24 12.82
N LEU A 299 16.79 -12.86 13.55
CA LEU A 299 18.07 -12.24 13.89
C LEU A 299 19.21 -13.23 13.71
N VAL A 300 20.19 -12.84 12.91
CA VAL A 300 21.41 -13.61 12.66
C VAL A 300 22.57 -12.84 13.27
N ASP A 301 23.17 -13.41 14.31
CA ASP A 301 24.31 -12.82 15.02
C ASP A 301 25.54 -13.72 14.83
N LYS A 302 26.62 -13.16 14.25
CA LYS A 302 27.87 -13.88 13.94
C LYS A 302 29.09 -13.15 14.52
N ALA A 303 30.13 -13.91 14.82
CA ALA A 303 31.40 -13.32 15.26
C ALA A 303 32.02 -12.60 14.06
N LYS A 304 32.48 -11.37 14.26
CA LYS A 304 33.29 -10.69 13.25
C LYS A 304 34.71 -11.25 13.37
N LYS A 305 35.19 -11.94 12.32
CA LYS A 305 36.60 -12.31 12.24
C LYS A 305 37.42 -11.01 12.25
N LYS A 306 38.53 -11.01 12.98
CA LYS A 306 39.47 -9.90 12.98
C LYS A 306 40.02 -9.72 11.57
#